data_AF-A0A7J3TL58-F1
#
_entry.id   AF-A0A7J3TL58-F1
#
_cell.length_a   1.000
_cell.length_b   1.000
_cell.length_c   1.000
_cell.angle_alpha   90.00
_cell.angle_beta   90.00
_cell.angle_gamma   90.00
#
_symmetry.space_group_name_H-M   'P 1'
#
loop_
_entity.id
_entity.type
_entity.pdbx_description
1 polymer ?
#
loop_
_entity_poly.entity_id
_entity_poly.type
_entity_poly.pdbx_seq_one_letter_code
_entity_poly.pdbx_strand_id
1 'polypeptide(L)'
;MSAERIARRMLEGKGFKIVATNYKINSKGENIAEIDIVAEKDGERYAVEVKSGKASLTSIRQAYANAKLAGLKPLLICKKSDEATKEAAKKLGVEIMEFSEYHLLLEPEELESIVKKCMEEVMEEYGFLPFPYESIDDKSMEVIRAIAIAEDFSHAAKILRVKEEKMEKEIAKLSRKGLLPSRSLSFCDLKRICLGFLTRYELILKLDKMEKDIEEIKKKLGL
;
A
#
# COMPACT_ATOMS: atom_id res chain seq x y z
N MET A 1 -3.84 -3.28 -18.08
CA MET A 1 -4.06 -3.94 -16.77
C MET A 1 -4.17 -3.00 -15.56
N SER A 2 -3.14 -2.24 -15.14
CA SER A 2 -3.28 -1.35 -13.95
C SER A 2 -4.16 -0.12 -14.24
N ALA A 3 -3.91 0.56 -15.36
CA ALA A 3 -4.66 1.76 -15.76
C ALA A 3 -6.16 1.48 -16.03
N GLU A 4 -6.50 0.40 -16.74
CA GLU A 4 -7.89 -0.03 -16.94
C GLU A 4 -8.62 -0.34 -15.63
N ARG A 5 -7.92 -0.95 -14.65
CA ARG A 5 -8.52 -1.25 -13.34
C ARG A 5 -8.86 0.04 -12.60
N ILE A 6 -7.97 1.03 -12.63
CA ILE A 6 -8.21 2.36 -12.04
C ILE A 6 -9.35 3.07 -12.79
N ALA A 7 -9.33 3.03 -14.12
CA ALA A 7 -10.39 3.58 -14.97
C ALA A 7 -11.77 2.97 -14.68
N ARG A 8 -11.86 1.65 -14.43
CA ARG A 8 -13.14 1.03 -14.01
C ARG A 8 -13.63 1.59 -12.67
N ARG A 9 -12.76 1.71 -11.67
CA ARG A 9 -13.14 2.30 -10.37
C ARG A 9 -13.57 3.75 -10.48
N MET A 10 -12.90 4.51 -11.34
CA MET A 10 -13.21 5.90 -11.67
C MET A 10 -14.61 6.02 -12.32
N LEU A 11 -14.90 5.16 -13.30
CA LEU A 11 -16.21 5.08 -13.95
C LEU A 11 -17.31 4.69 -12.95
N GLU A 12 -17.09 3.63 -12.16
CA GLU A 12 -18.02 3.20 -11.10
C GLU A 12 -18.31 4.35 -10.11
N GLY A 13 -17.28 5.08 -9.68
CA GLY A 13 -17.42 6.24 -8.79
C GLY A 13 -18.22 7.41 -9.39
N LYS A 14 -18.25 7.55 -10.72
CA LYS A 14 -19.09 8.52 -11.44
C LYS A 14 -20.48 7.97 -11.81
N GLY A 15 -20.85 6.79 -11.30
CA GLY A 15 -22.16 6.17 -11.51
C GLY A 15 -22.31 5.36 -12.79
N PHE A 16 -21.20 5.03 -13.46
CA PHE A 16 -21.25 4.11 -14.60
C PHE A 16 -21.28 2.65 -14.12
N LYS A 17 -22.00 1.80 -14.84
CA LYS A 17 -21.96 0.34 -14.72
C LYS A 17 -21.02 -0.24 -15.77
N ILE A 18 -20.06 -1.07 -15.36
CA ILE A 18 -19.21 -1.79 -16.30
C ILE A 18 -19.99 -2.94 -16.93
N VAL A 19 -20.09 -2.94 -18.27
CA VAL A 19 -20.81 -3.95 -19.05
C VAL A 19 -19.86 -5.04 -19.54
N ALA A 20 -18.70 -4.66 -20.06
CA ALA A 20 -17.68 -5.58 -20.55
C ALA A 20 -16.28 -4.96 -20.49
N THR A 21 -15.26 -5.80 -20.54
CA THR A 21 -13.85 -5.42 -20.69
C THR A 21 -13.22 -6.20 -21.83
N ASN A 22 -12.25 -5.63 -22.53
CA ASN A 22 -11.59 -6.26 -23.68
C ASN A 22 -12.63 -6.71 -24.74
N TYR A 23 -13.58 -5.84 -25.03
CA TYR A 23 -14.71 -6.13 -25.89
C TYR A 23 -14.25 -6.13 -27.35
N LYS A 24 -14.27 -7.32 -27.97
CA LYS A 24 -13.91 -7.50 -29.37
C LYS A 24 -15.10 -7.20 -30.27
N ILE A 25 -14.85 -6.36 -31.27
CA ILE A 25 -15.81 -6.04 -32.31
C ILE A 25 -15.51 -6.97 -33.49
N ASN A 26 -16.44 -7.88 -33.77
CA ASN A 26 -16.30 -8.83 -34.87
C ASN A 26 -17.19 -8.42 -36.05
N SER A 27 -16.64 -8.52 -37.26
CA SER A 27 -17.40 -8.37 -38.51
C SER A 27 -17.05 -9.53 -39.43
N LYS A 28 -18.06 -10.28 -39.89
CA LYS A 28 -17.90 -11.45 -40.77
C LYS A 28 -16.93 -12.52 -40.26
N GLY A 29 -16.80 -12.67 -38.94
CA GLY A 29 -15.91 -13.64 -38.31
C GLY A 29 -14.48 -13.15 -38.04
N GLU A 30 -14.13 -11.94 -38.45
CA GLU A 30 -12.84 -11.31 -38.16
C GLU A 30 -12.97 -10.27 -37.05
N ASN A 31 -11.99 -10.23 -36.13
CA ASN A 31 -11.89 -9.19 -35.12
C ASN A 31 -11.33 -7.91 -35.75
N ILE A 32 -12.15 -6.87 -35.83
CA ILE A 32 -11.81 -5.62 -36.53
C ILE A 32 -11.36 -4.52 -35.57
N ALA A 33 -11.71 -4.61 -34.29
CA ALA A 33 -11.32 -3.63 -33.27
C ALA A 33 -11.59 -4.17 -31.86
N GLU A 34 -10.93 -3.59 -30.87
CA GLU A 34 -11.12 -3.91 -29.46
C GLU A 34 -11.40 -2.63 -28.67
N ILE A 35 -12.29 -2.73 -27.70
CA ILE A 35 -12.63 -1.67 -26.75
C ILE A 35 -12.19 -2.13 -25.36
N ASP A 36 -11.37 -1.32 -24.68
CA ASP A 36 -10.86 -1.66 -23.35
C ASP A 36 -12.00 -1.90 -22.35
N ILE A 37 -12.98 -0.99 -22.31
CA ILE A 37 -14.13 -1.06 -21.40
C ILE A 37 -15.41 -0.61 -22.12
N VAL A 38 -16.49 -1.38 -21.99
CA VAL A 38 -17.85 -0.94 -22.32
C VAL A 38 -18.54 -0.58 -21.01
N ALA A 39 -19.03 0.66 -20.90
CA ALA A 39 -19.68 1.18 -19.70
C ALA A 39 -21.07 1.77 -20.02
N GLU A 40 -21.99 1.73 -19.07
CA GLU A 40 -23.35 2.25 -19.22
C GLU A 40 -23.67 3.24 -18.09
N LYS A 41 -24.23 4.41 -18.42
CA LYS A 41 -24.70 5.40 -17.45
C LYS A 41 -25.92 6.12 -18.02
N ASP A 42 -26.95 6.30 -17.19
CA ASP A 42 -28.19 7.01 -17.55
C ASP A 42 -28.84 6.49 -18.86
N GLY A 43 -28.75 5.17 -19.10
CA GLY A 43 -29.27 4.50 -20.30
C GLY A 43 -28.38 4.62 -21.55
N GLU A 44 -27.24 5.31 -21.46
CA GLU A 44 -26.30 5.48 -22.56
C GLU A 44 -25.09 4.57 -22.39
N ARG A 45 -24.63 3.99 -23.52
CA ARG A 45 -23.46 3.11 -23.55
C ARG A 45 -22.26 3.78 -24.18
N TYR A 46 -21.13 3.60 -23.54
CA TYR A 46 -19.86 4.21 -23.87
C TYR A 46 -18.84 3.14 -24.23
N ALA A 47 -18.11 3.38 -25.32
CA ALA A 47 -16.87 2.69 -25.64
C ALA A 47 -15.72 3.50 -25.05
N VAL A 48 -15.07 2.94 -24.04
CA VAL A 48 -14.03 3.60 -23.28
C VAL A 48 -12.66 3.08 -23.72
N GLU A 49 -11.81 4.00 -24.16
CA GLU A 49 -10.39 3.78 -24.39
C GLU A 49 -9.60 4.33 -23.19
N VAL A 50 -8.60 3.59 -22.71
CA VAL A 50 -7.80 3.95 -21.55
C VAL A 50 -6.34 4.14 -21.94
N LYS A 51 -5.80 5.34 -21.70
CA LYS A 51 -4.37 5.64 -21.84
C LYS A 51 -3.75 5.96 -20.48
N SER A 52 -2.64 5.32 -20.16
CA SER A 52 -1.88 5.60 -18.93
C SER A 52 -1.15 6.96 -18.97
N GLY A 53 -0.86 7.47 -20.16
CA GLY A 53 -0.14 8.72 -20.39
C GLY A 53 -1.04 9.90 -20.77
N LYS A 54 -0.43 10.94 -21.36
CA LYS A 54 -1.16 12.07 -21.93
C LYS A 54 -2.02 11.61 -23.11
N ALA A 55 -3.20 12.21 -23.27
CA ALA A 55 -3.98 12.02 -24.49
C ALA A 55 -3.19 12.53 -25.70
N SER A 56 -3.41 11.88 -26.84
CA SER A 56 -2.83 12.24 -28.13
C SER A 56 -3.93 12.21 -29.20
N LEU A 57 -3.70 12.88 -30.33
CA LEU A 57 -4.63 12.85 -31.45
C LEU A 57 -4.91 11.42 -31.95
N THR A 58 -3.90 10.55 -31.91
CA THR A 58 -4.05 9.13 -32.23
C THR A 58 -5.02 8.43 -31.29
N SER A 59 -4.91 8.70 -29.97
CA SER A 59 -5.77 8.09 -28.96
C SER A 59 -7.23 8.54 -29.10
N ILE A 60 -7.46 9.82 -29.44
CA ILE A 60 -8.80 10.34 -29.73
C ILE A 60 -9.39 9.66 -30.97
N ARG A 61 -8.62 9.55 -32.05
CA ARG A 61 -9.07 8.90 -33.28
C ARG A 61 -9.40 7.43 -33.04
N GLN A 62 -8.60 6.74 -32.24
CA GLN A 62 -8.84 5.36 -31.84
C GLN A 62 -10.14 5.23 -31.04
N ALA A 63 -10.32 6.04 -30.00
CA ALA A 63 -11.55 6.05 -29.19
C ALA A 63 -12.79 6.32 -30.07
N TYR A 64 -12.71 7.32 -30.95
CA TYR A 64 -13.78 7.63 -31.90
C TYR A 64 -14.08 6.48 -32.86
N ALA A 65 -13.07 5.94 -33.54
CA ALA A 65 -13.25 4.91 -34.55
C ALA A 65 -13.84 3.63 -33.94
N ASN A 66 -13.28 3.17 -32.82
CA ASN A 66 -13.74 1.95 -32.15
C ASN A 66 -15.17 2.11 -31.61
N ALA A 67 -15.49 3.28 -31.02
CA ALA A 67 -16.85 3.58 -30.57
C ALA A 67 -17.85 3.58 -31.73
N LYS A 68 -17.48 4.17 -32.88
CA LYS A 68 -18.34 4.20 -34.07
C LYS A 68 -18.57 2.80 -34.63
N LEU A 69 -17.54 1.96 -34.70
CA LEU A 69 -17.67 0.57 -35.13
C LEU A 69 -18.63 -0.24 -34.23
N ALA A 70 -18.68 0.07 -32.93
CA ALA A 70 -19.58 -0.57 -31.97
C ALA A 70 -20.95 0.11 -31.80
N GLY A 71 -21.18 1.28 -32.41
CA GLY A 71 -22.41 2.05 -32.22
C GLY A 71 -22.55 2.66 -30.82
N LEU A 72 -21.44 2.94 -30.14
CA LEU A 72 -21.38 3.45 -28.76
C LEU A 72 -20.88 4.90 -28.72
N LYS A 73 -21.07 5.58 -27.59
CA LYS A 73 -20.49 6.92 -27.36
C LYS A 73 -18.98 6.80 -27.04
N PRO A 74 -18.10 7.59 -27.69
CA PRO A 74 -16.68 7.52 -27.42
C PRO A 74 -16.30 8.25 -26.13
N LEU A 75 -15.53 7.59 -25.27
CA LEU A 75 -14.95 8.18 -24.06
C LEU A 75 -13.47 7.79 -23.94
N LEU A 76 -12.60 8.75 -23.65
CA LEU A 76 -11.17 8.56 -23.48
C LEU A 76 -10.78 8.90 -22.05
N ILE A 77 -10.17 7.94 -21.34
CA ILE A 77 -9.59 8.16 -20.02
C ILE A 77 -8.07 8.30 -20.15
N CYS A 78 -7.49 9.39 -19.63
CA CYS A 78 -6.03 9.66 -19.76
C CYS A 78 -5.42 10.38 -18.54
N LYS A 79 -4.09 10.43 -18.39
CA LYS A 79 -3.44 11.16 -17.27
C LYS A 79 -3.70 12.67 -17.35
N LYS A 80 -3.60 13.23 -18.56
CA LYS A 80 -3.76 14.67 -18.84
C LYS A 80 -3.99 14.89 -20.34
N SER A 81 -4.68 15.95 -20.71
CA SER A 81 -4.80 16.40 -22.11
C SER A 81 -4.39 17.86 -22.25
N ASP A 82 -3.77 18.21 -23.37
CA ASP A 82 -3.51 19.60 -23.74
C ASP A 82 -4.69 20.23 -24.49
N GLU A 83 -4.67 21.54 -24.66
CA GLU A 83 -5.80 22.28 -25.25
C GLU A 83 -6.08 21.87 -26.71
N ALA A 84 -5.03 21.59 -27.48
CA ALA A 84 -5.17 21.13 -28.86
C ALA A 84 -5.86 19.76 -28.93
N THR A 85 -5.53 18.87 -28.01
CA THR A 85 -6.12 17.54 -27.88
C THR A 85 -7.58 17.62 -27.42
N LYS A 86 -7.89 18.49 -26.44
CA LYS A 86 -9.27 18.76 -26.02
C LYS A 86 -10.14 19.30 -27.15
N GLU A 87 -9.62 20.23 -27.94
CA GLU A 87 -10.34 20.80 -29.07
C GLU A 87 -10.58 19.75 -30.18
N ALA A 88 -9.61 18.88 -30.45
CA ALA A 88 -9.78 17.76 -31.37
C ALA A 88 -10.84 16.76 -30.89
N ALA A 89 -10.84 16.42 -29.60
CA ALA A 89 -11.82 15.53 -29.01
C ALA A 89 -13.24 16.11 -29.08
N LYS A 90 -13.39 17.40 -28.77
CA LYS A 90 -14.66 18.13 -28.89
C LYS A 90 -15.22 18.07 -30.32
N LYS A 91 -14.38 18.30 -31.34
CA LYS A 91 -14.79 18.22 -32.76
C LYS A 91 -15.21 16.82 -33.18
N LEU A 92 -14.63 15.78 -32.58
CA LEU A 92 -14.96 14.38 -32.85
C LEU A 92 -16.06 13.83 -31.93
N GLY A 93 -16.56 14.63 -30.98
CA GLY A 93 -17.55 14.22 -29.99
C GLY A 93 -17.04 13.17 -29.01
N VAL A 94 -15.72 13.14 -28.76
CA VAL A 94 -15.07 12.26 -27.79
C VAL A 94 -15.05 12.93 -26.43
N GLU A 95 -15.67 12.30 -25.43
CA GLU A 95 -15.59 12.75 -24.04
C GLU A 95 -14.20 12.41 -23.48
N ILE A 96 -13.55 13.38 -22.83
CA ILE A 96 -12.27 13.14 -22.15
C ILE A 96 -12.52 13.16 -20.64
N MET A 97 -12.03 12.12 -19.97
CA MET A 97 -11.95 12.08 -18.51
C MET A 97 -10.48 11.99 -18.11
N GLU A 98 -9.98 12.96 -17.35
CA GLU A 98 -8.60 12.93 -16.89
C GLU A 98 -8.49 12.25 -15.52
N PHE A 99 -7.47 11.40 -15.33
CA PHE A 99 -7.10 10.90 -14.02
C PHE A 99 -6.73 12.04 -13.06
N SER A 100 -6.25 13.18 -13.57
CA SER A 100 -5.89 14.38 -12.79
C SER A 100 -7.07 14.99 -12.02
N GLU A 101 -8.31 14.78 -12.47
CA GLU A 101 -9.53 15.19 -11.74
C GLU A 101 -9.76 14.34 -10.48
N TYR A 102 -9.11 13.18 -10.39
CA TYR A 102 -9.04 12.35 -9.21
C TYR A 102 -7.68 12.63 -8.58
N HIS A 103 -7.64 13.08 -7.33
CA HIS A 103 -6.40 13.40 -6.62
C HIS A 103 -5.48 12.17 -6.34
N LEU A 104 -5.40 11.19 -7.25
CA LEU A 104 -4.39 10.14 -7.31
C LEU A 104 -3.09 10.70 -7.92
N LEU A 105 -2.57 11.74 -7.27
CA LEU A 105 -1.20 12.22 -7.46
C LEU A 105 -0.30 11.38 -6.57
N LEU A 106 0.04 10.18 -7.03
CA LEU A 106 1.28 9.56 -6.61
C LEU A 106 2.04 9.25 -7.87
N GLU A 107 3.17 9.93 -8.08
CA GLU A 107 4.14 9.43 -9.05
C GLU A 107 4.56 8.01 -8.62
N PRO A 108 4.93 7.11 -9.56
CA PRO A 108 5.24 5.72 -9.24
C PRO A 108 6.20 5.54 -8.06
N GLU A 109 7.15 6.45 -7.90
CA GLU A 109 8.11 6.50 -6.80
C GLU A 109 7.45 6.79 -5.44
N GLU A 110 6.44 7.65 -5.43
CA GLU A 110 5.67 7.97 -4.21
C GLU A 110 4.77 6.78 -3.84
N LEU A 111 4.20 6.08 -4.82
CA LEU A 111 3.45 4.86 -4.59
C LEU A 111 4.35 3.73 -4.07
N GLU A 112 5.54 3.54 -4.66
CA GLU A 112 6.52 2.57 -4.17
C GLU A 112 6.92 2.89 -2.72
N SER A 113 7.19 4.17 -2.43
CA SER A 113 7.52 4.62 -1.08
C SER A 113 6.41 4.32 -0.08
N ILE A 114 5.15 4.59 -0.44
CA ILE A 114 3.99 4.31 0.41
C ILE A 114 3.83 2.80 0.61
N VAL A 115 3.89 2.00 -0.45
CA VAL A 115 3.73 0.54 -0.35
C VAL A 115 4.85 -0.05 0.50
N LYS A 116 6.10 0.34 0.26
CA LYS A 116 7.25 -0.12 1.03
C LYS A 116 7.10 0.25 2.50
N LYS A 117 6.73 1.50 2.79
CA LYS A 117 6.50 1.95 4.16
C LYS A 117 5.35 1.18 4.81
N CYS A 118 4.22 1.01 4.14
CA CYS A 118 3.11 0.20 4.67
C CYS A 118 3.55 -1.24 4.98
N MET A 119 4.34 -1.87 4.11
CA MET A 119 4.87 -3.21 4.36
C MET A 119 5.84 -3.23 5.54
N GLU A 120 6.77 -2.28 5.63
CA GLU A 120 7.69 -2.13 6.77
C GLU A 120 6.90 -1.97 8.09
N GLU A 121 5.88 -1.12 8.10
CA GLU A 121 5.04 -0.87 9.27
C GLU A 121 4.27 -2.13 9.72
N VAL A 122 3.74 -2.92 8.77
CA VAL A 122 3.09 -4.21 9.07
C VAL A 122 4.11 -5.21 9.62
N MET A 123 5.29 -5.32 9.00
CA MET A 123 6.33 -6.23 9.47
C MET A 123 6.83 -5.86 10.88
N GLU A 124 6.95 -4.55 11.17
CA GLU A 124 7.25 -4.02 12.50
C GLU A 124 6.19 -4.40 13.53
N GLU A 125 4.91 -4.14 13.21
CA GLU A 125 3.77 -4.36 14.13
C GLU A 125 3.66 -5.82 14.57
N TYR A 126 3.79 -6.75 13.62
CA TYR A 126 3.69 -8.18 13.91
C TYR A 126 5.04 -8.81 14.28
N GLY A 127 6.12 -8.03 14.33
CA GLY A 127 7.38 -8.50 14.84
C GLY A 127 8.16 -9.44 13.92
N PHE A 128 7.99 -9.28 12.61
CA PHE A 128 8.72 -10.04 11.59
C PHE A 128 10.13 -9.49 11.30
N LEU A 129 10.51 -8.38 11.93
CA LEU A 129 11.87 -7.86 11.85
C LEU A 129 12.87 -8.77 12.59
N PRO A 130 14.14 -8.83 12.13
CA PRO A 130 15.20 -9.56 12.81
C PRO A 130 15.23 -9.18 14.30
N PHE A 131 15.15 -10.18 15.16
CA PHE A 131 15.11 -9.99 16.60
C PHE A 131 16.53 -10.16 17.17
N PRO A 132 17.21 -9.08 17.60
CA PRO A 132 18.62 -9.13 18.00
C PRO A 132 18.76 -9.66 19.44
N TYR A 133 18.26 -10.87 19.69
CA TYR A 133 18.17 -11.49 21.01
C TYR A 133 19.47 -11.47 21.81
N GLU A 134 20.59 -11.79 21.16
CA GLU A 134 21.88 -11.97 21.81
C GLU A 134 22.58 -10.66 22.17
N SER A 135 22.15 -9.52 21.59
CA SER A 135 22.85 -8.24 21.70
C SER A 135 22.08 -7.16 22.45
N ILE A 136 20.98 -7.51 23.12
CA ILE A 136 20.20 -6.55 23.91
C ILE A 136 20.86 -6.37 25.27
N ASP A 137 21.31 -5.15 25.56
CA ASP A 137 21.83 -4.78 26.88
C ASP A 137 20.71 -4.59 27.92
N ASP A 138 21.07 -4.77 29.19
CA ASP A 138 20.15 -4.64 30.33
C ASP A 138 19.41 -3.30 30.36
N LYS A 139 20.10 -2.21 30.01
CA LYS A 139 19.50 -0.87 30.01
C LYS A 139 18.40 -0.74 28.98
N SER A 140 18.65 -1.22 27.76
CA SER A 140 17.61 -1.28 26.71
C SER A 140 16.43 -2.13 27.18
N MET A 141 16.70 -3.23 27.87
CA MET A 141 15.68 -4.14 28.34
C MET A 141 14.81 -3.55 29.46
N GLU A 142 15.41 -2.80 30.39
CA GLU A 142 14.68 -2.03 31.41
C GLU A 142 13.68 -1.04 30.79
N VAL A 143 14.12 -0.29 29.76
CA VAL A 143 13.29 0.71 29.09
C VAL A 143 12.09 0.05 28.41
N ILE A 144 12.32 -1.03 27.68
CA ILE A 144 11.26 -1.80 27.01
C ILE A 144 10.26 -2.35 28.04
N ARG A 145 10.72 -2.90 29.16
CA ARG A 145 9.85 -3.38 30.25
C ARG A 145 9.00 -2.25 30.84
N ALA A 146 9.60 -1.10 31.11
CA ALA A 146 8.89 0.04 31.67
C ALA A 146 7.77 0.54 30.74
N ILE A 147 8.04 0.62 29.44
CA ILE A 147 7.03 1.01 28.44
C ILE A 147 5.90 -0.03 28.35
N ALA A 148 6.23 -1.32 28.37
CA ALA A 148 5.25 -2.40 28.23
C ALA A 148 4.21 -2.43 29.36
N ILE A 149 4.60 -2.09 30.60
CA ILE A 149 3.69 -2.14 31.76
C ILE A 149 3.02 -0.80 32.08
N ALA A 150 3.57 0.31 31.61
CA ALA A 150 3.05 1.64 31.88
C ALA A 150 1.69 1.90 31.21
N GLU A 151 0.92 2.80 31.81
CA GLU A 151 -0.39 3.23 31.29
C GLU A 151 -0.24 4.33 30.24
N ASP A 152 0.72 5.23 30.44
CA ASP A 152 1.05 6.35 29.56
C ASP A 152 2.56 6.67 29.60
N PHE A 153 2.97 7.64 28.78
CA PHE A 153 4.37 8.06 28.66
C PHE A 153 4.95 8.57 29.99
N SER A 154 4.20 9.39 30.72
CA SER A 154 4.62 9.94 32.01
C SER A 154 4.80 8.86 33.07
N HIS A 155 3.95 7.83 33.07
CA HIS A 155 4.05 6.67 33.95
C HIS A 155 5.32 5.86 33.64
N ALA A 156 5.63 5.61 32.37
CA ALA A 156 6.87 4.92 31.99
C ALA A 156 8.13 5.69 32.45
N ALA A 157 8.13 7.02 32.35
CA ALA A 157 9.23 7.86 32.83
C ALA A 157 9.41 7.74 34.35
N LYS A 158 8.29 7.72 35.10
CA LYS A 158 8.28 7.49 36.56
C LYS A 158 8.83 6.12 36.94
N ILE A 159 8.44 5.06 36.23
CA ILE A 159 8.96 3.70 36.46
C ILE A 159 10.49 3.67 36.31
N LEU A 160 11.00 4.32 35.26
CA LEU A 160 12.44 4.43 35.00
C LEU A 160 13.15 5.44 35.90
N ARG A 161 12.42 6.20 36.72
CA ARG A 161 12.91 7.29 37.57
C ARG A 161 13.72 8.33 36.79
N VAL A 162 13.25 8.65 35.59
CA VAL A 162 13.84 9.66 34.71
C VAL A 162 12.84 10.75 34.38
N LYS A 163 13.34 11.91 33.95
CA LYS A 163 12.49 12.94 33.33
C LYS A 163 12.05 12.48 31.94
N GLU A 164 10.90 12.98 31.50
CA GLU A 164 10.32 12.69 30.17
C GLU A 164 11.33 12.95 29.02
N GLU A 165 12.03 14.08 29.03
CA GLU A 165 13.09 14.39 28.06
C GLU A 165 14.20 13.33 27.98
N LYS A 166 14.51 12.68 29.11
CA LYS A 166 15.51 11.62 29.16
C LYS A 166 14.91 10.30 28.66
N MET A 167 13.63 10.04 28.92
CA MET A 167 12.91 8.90 28.37
C MET A 167 12.83 8.97 26.84
N GLU A 168 12.55 10.14 26.25
CA GLU A 168 12.58 10.35 24.80
C GLU A 168 13.95 9.98 24.21
N LYS A 169 15.04 10.38 24.89
CA LYS A 169 16.40 10.01 24.49
C LYS A 169 16.66 8.51 24.57
N GLU A 170 16.11 7.81 25.56
CA GLU A 170 16.21 6.35 25.63
C GLU A 170 15.42 5.66 24.52
N ILE A 171 14.21 6.12 24.20
CA ILE A 171 13.44 5.61 23.05
C ILE A 171 14.22 5.83 21.74
N ALA A 172 14.77 7.02 21.53
CA ALA A 172 15.58 7.31 20.35
C ALA A 172 16.86 6.44 20.26
N LYS A 173 17.43 6.02 21.40
CA LYS A 173 18.54 5.03 21.41
C LYS A 173 18.06 3.65 21.00
N LEU A 174 16.91 3.20 21.51
CA LEU A 174 16.32 1.91 21.13
C LEU A 174 16.03 1.86 19.62
N SER A 175 15.49 2.94 19.04
CA SER A 175 15.26 3.03 17.60
C SER A 175 16.57 2.95 16.79
N ARG A 176 17.62 3.64 17.23
CA ARG A 176 18.95 3.57 16.58
C ARG A 176 19.60 2.18 16.66
N LYS A 177 19.28 1.40 17.69
CA LYS A 177 19.71 0.00 17.83
C LYS A 177 18.87 -0.98 17.01
N GLY A 178 17.83 -0.51 16.33
CA GLY A 178 16.88 -1.36 15.60
C GLY A 178 15.93 -2.15 16.51
N LEU A 179 15.82 -1.77 17.79
CA LEU A 179 14.92 -2.43 18.76
C LEU A 179 13.49 -1.90 18.70
N LEU A 180 13.33 -0.66 18.23
CA LEU A 180 12.05 -0.01 17.99
C LEU A 180 12.06 0.61 16.58
N PRO A 181 10.87 0.84 15.97
CA PRO A 181 10.78 1.63 14.75
C PRO A 181 11.41 3.01 14.88
N SER A 182 11.95 3.53 13.78
CA SER A 182 12.58 4.86 13.71
C SER A 182 11.57 6.00 13.44
N ARG A 183 10.33 5.65 13.12
CA ARG A 183 9.22 6.60 12.92
C ARG A 183 8.63 7.09 14.24
N SER A 184 7.89 8.18 14.19
CA SER A 184 7.10 8.65 15.33
C SER A 184 5.98 7.65 15.63
N LEU A 185 5.82 7.29 16.89
CA LEU A 185 4.87 6.30 17.36
C LEU A 185 4.02 6.91 18.48
N SER A 186 2.75 6.56 18.53
CA SER A 186 1.97 6.85 19.73
C SER A 186 2.49 6.01 20.90
N PHE A 187 2.19 6.43 22.12
CA PHE A 187 2.55 5.61 23.29
C PHE A 187 1.87 4.23 23.26
N CYS A 188 0.65 4.14 22.73
CA CYS A 188 -0.06 2.87 22.55
C CYS A 188 0.71 1.93 21.61
N ASP A 189 1.23 2.46 20.49
CA ASP A 189 2.04 1.68 19.55
C ASP A 189 3.33 1.20 20.19
N LEU A 190 4.04 2.08 20.92
CA LEU A 190 5.25 1.74 21.67
C LEU A 190 4.98 0.60 22.67
N LYS A 191 3.90 0.71 23.45
CA LYS A 191 3.49 -0.32 24.40
C LYS A 191 3.24 -1.67 23.72
N ARG A 192 2.47 -1.68 22.63
CA ARG A 192 2.20 -2.91 21.84
C ARG A 192 3.49 -3.54 21.33
N ILE A 193 4.40 -2.74 20.76
CA ILE A 193 5.68 -3.21 20.23
C ILE A 193 6.55 -3.79 21.36
N CYS A 194 6.68 -3.07 22.48
CA CYS A 194 7.46 -3.54 23.63
C CYS A 194 6.88 -4.83 24.24
N LEU A 195 5.55 -4.98 24.31
CA LEU A 195 4.91 -6.23 24.74
C LEU A 195 5.21 -7.39 23.78
N GLY A 196 5.08 -7.15 22.48
CA GLY A 196 5.41 -8.15 21.46
C GLY A 196 6.89 -8.54 21.47
N PHE A 197 7.77 -7.59 21.77
CA PHE A 197 9.19 -7.81 21.95
C PHE A 197 9.47 -8.71 23.16
N LEU A 198 8.92 -8.39 24.33
CA LEU A 198 9.11 -9.18 25.56
C LEU A 198 8.59 -10.60 25.41
N THR A 199 7.43 -10.76 24.76
CA THR A 199 6.84 -12.08 24.52
C THR A 199 7.77 -12.95 23.67
N ARG A 200 8.36 -12.39 22.61
CA ARG A 200 9.34 -13.08 21.76
C ARG A 200 10.63 -13.39 22.52
N TYR A 201 11.13 -12.43 23.29
CA TYR A 201 12.32 -12.61 24.13
C TYR A 201 12.17 -13.78 25.12
N GLU A 202 11.05 -13.83 25.84
CA GLU A 202 10.77 -14.90 26.80
C GLU A 202 10.57 -16.26 26.11
N LEU A 203 9.97 -16.27 24.92
CA LEU A 203 9.82 -17.49 24.14
C LEU A 203 11.18 -18.05 23.72
N ILE A 204 12.11 -17.20 23.26
CA ILE A 204 13.47 -17.62 22.89
C ILE A 204 14.22 -18.15 24.12
N LEU A 205 14.19 -17.44 25.26
CA LEU A 205 14.81 -17.92 26.51
C LEU A 205 14.31 -19.30 26.94
N LYS A 206 13.01 -19.54 26.80
CA LYS A 206 12.41 -20.84 27.11
C LYS A 206 12.87 -21.91 26.12
N LEU A 207 12.95 -21.59 24.83
CA LEU A 207 13.46 -22.51 23.81
C LEU A 207 14.94 -22.86 24.06
N ASP A 208 15.81 -21.89 24.35
CA ASP A 208 17.23 -22.13 24.69
C ASP A 208 17.36 -23.04 25.91
N LYS A 209 16.51 -22.83 26.92
CA LYS A 209 16.49 -23.70 28.11
C LYS A 209 16.06 -25.12 27.75
N MET A 210 15.00 -25.27 26.96
CA MET A 210 14.53 -26.58 26.48
C MET A 210 15.61 -27.30 25.68
N GLU A 211 16.35 -26.60 24.83
CA GLU A 211 17.47 -27.14 24.07
C GLU A 211 18.57 -27.69 25.00
N LYS A 212 18.98 -26.90 26.00
CA LYS A 212 19.97 -27.32 27.02
C LYS A 212 19.50 -28.54 27.82
N ASP A 213 18.25 -28.54 28.27
CA ASP A 213 17.66 -29.64 29.03
C ASP A 213 17.62 -30.93 28.17
N ILE A 214 17.27 -30.82 26.89
CA ILE A 214 17.29 -31.94 25.92
C ILE A 214 18.71 -32.47 25.73
N GLU A 215 19.71 -31.60 25.58
CA GLU A 215 21.11 -32.02 25.47
C GLU A 215 21.60 -32.76 26.72
N GLU A 216 21.22 -32.29 27.91
CA GLU A 216 21.58 -32.96 29.17
C GLU A 216 20.93 -34.36 29.26
N ILE A 217 19.67 -34.48 28.85
CA ILE A 217 18.97 -35.76 28.80
C ILE A 217 19.64 -36.72 27.80
N LYS A 218 20.00 -36.25 26.60
CA LYS A 218 20.72 -37.06 25.60
C LYS A 218 22.05 -37.58 26.16
N LYS A 219 22.83 -36.71 26.82
CA LYS A 219 24.07 -37.09 27.50
C LYS A 219 23.86 -38.18 28.56
N LYS A 220 22.79 -38.08 29.36
CA LYS A 220 22.45 -39.09 30.39
C LYS A 220 21.98 -40.42 29.79
N LEU A 221 21.39 -40.39 28.60
CA LEU A 221 20.91 -41.58 27.88
C LEU A 221 21.98 -42.21 26.96
N GLY A 222 23.17 -41.61 26.85
CA GLY A 222 24.24 -42.11 25.98
C GLY A 222 23.95 -41.96 24.48
N LEU A 223 23.09 -40.99 24.12
CA LEU A 223 22.73 -40.63 22.75
C LEU A 223 23.59 -39.47 22.22
#